data_AF-A0A6N6WTA6-F1
#
_entry.id   AF-A0A6N6WTA6-F1
#
_cell.length_a   1.000
_cell.length_b   1.000
_cell.length_c   1.000
_cell.angle_alpha   90.00
_cell.angle_beta   90.00
_cell.angle_gamma   90.00
#
_symmetry.space_group_name_H-M   'P 1'
#
loop_
_entity.id
_entity.type
_entity.pdbx_description
1 polymer ?
#
loop_
_entity_poly.entity_id
_entity_poly.type
_entity_poly.pdbx_seq_one_letter_code
_entity_poly.pdbx_strand_id
1 'polypeptide(L)'
;LQQLEKMQKQQREEAVDPLSVELNAQQRYLDRWLLRLQRYLDNRRFLWQLPWYMVIGPAGSGKTTLLREGFPSDIIYAPEGARGAEQRLYLTPHVGKQAVIFDIDGTLCAPADADILHRRLWEHALGWLKEKRARQPLNGIILTLDLPDLLTADKRRREHLLQTLRSRLQDIRQHLHCQLPVYVVLTRLDLLQGFAALFQSLNRQDRDAILGVTFTRRAHENDDWRTELNAFWQTWVDRMNLALPDLMVAQTHTRTSLFSFSRQMQGSREPLVSLLEGLLDGENMNVMLRGVYLTSSLQRGQMDDIFTQSAARQYRLGNNPLASWPLVDTAPYFTRSLFPQALLAEPNLATESRAWLIRSRRRLTVFSATGGVAALLLITGWHHYYNGNYQSGITVLKQAKAFMDVPPPQGEDDFGNLQLPLLNPVRDATLAYGDWGDRSRLADMGLYQGRRIGPYVEQTYLQLLEQRYLPSLFNGLVKAMNAAPPESEEKLAVLRVMRMLEDKSGRNNEGVKQ
;
A
#
# COMPACT_ATOMS: atom_id res chain seq x y z
N LEU A 1 -20.58 19.89 -16.04
CA LEU A 1 -19.54 20.92 -16.20
C LEU A 1 -18.13 20.34 -16.09
N GLN A 2 -17.71 19.77 -14.95
CA GLN A 2 -16.37 19.15 -14.80
C GLN A 2 -16.02 18.05 -15.82
N GLN A 3 -16.99 17.22 -16.24
CA GLN A 3 -16.76 16.22 -17.30
C GLN A 3 -16.55 16.84 -18.68
N LEU A 4 -17.26 17.93 -18.99
CA LEU A 4 -17.12 18.67 -20.26
C LEU A 4 -15.77 19.40 -20.32
N GLU A 5 -15.32 20.01 -19.21
CA GLU A 5 -14.00 20.62 -19.11
C GLU A 5 -12.87 19.60 -19.27
N LYS A 6 -13.01 18.40 -18.67
CA LYS A 6 -12.06 17.29 -18.88
C LYS A 6 -12.00 16.87 -20.34
N MET A 7 -13.15 16.71 -21.00
CA MET A 7 -13.20 16.34 -22.41
C MET A 7 -12.57 17.41 -23.32
N GLN A 8 -12.85 18.69 -23.06
CA GLN A 8 -12.27 19.80 -23.83
C GLN A 8 -10.75 19.92 -23.61
N LYS A 9 -10.27 19.72 -22.38
CA LYS A 9 -8.84 19.69 -22.08
C LYS A 9 -8.14 18.53 -22.80
N GLN A 10 -8.76 17.36 -22.77
CA GLN A 10 -8.24 16.17 -23.44
C GLN A 10 -8.20 16.34 -24.97
N GLN A 11 -9.23 16.94 -25.57
CA GLN A 11 -9.23 17.27 -27.01
C GLN A 11 -8.15 18.28 -27.38
N ARG A 12 -7.85 19.26 -26.51
CA ARG A 12 -6.74 20.21 -26.73
C ARG A 12 -5.38 19.54 -26.63
N GLU A 13 -5.20 18.63 -25.66
CA GLU A 13 -3.97 17.85 -25.52
C GLU A 13 -3.76 16.89 -26.70
N GLU A 14 -4.82 16.25 -27.18
CA GLU A 14 -4.82 15.36 -28.36
C GLU A 14 -4.52 16.10 -29.67
N ALA A 15 -4.94 17.36 -29.79
CA ALA A 15 -4.58 18.21 -30.93
C ALA A 15 -3.10 18.64 -30.95
N VAL A 16 -2.42 18.63 -29.80
CA VAL A 16 -1.01 19.04 -29.67
C VAL A 16 -0.05 17.86 -29.78
N ASP A 17 -0.43 16.69 -29.29
CA ASP A 17 0.40 15.48 -29.35
C ASP A 17 -0.40 14.26 -29.86
N PRO A 18 -0.18 13.82 -31.11
CA PRO A 18 -0.90 12.67 -31.67
C PRO A 18 -0.62 11.37 -30.90
N LEU A 19 0.51 11.25 -30.19
CA LEU A 19 0.84 10.07 -29.38
C LEU A 19 -0.02 9.98 -28.12
N SER A 20 -0.60 11.09 -27.67
CA SER A 20 -1.48 11.11 -26.48
C SER A 20 -2.78 10.34 -26.71
N VAL A 21 -3.23 10.22 -27.96
CA VAL A 21 -4.43 9.45 -28.32
C VAL A 21 -4.28 7.98 -27.93
N GLU A 22 -3.14 7.37 -28.25
CA GLU A 22 -2.87 5.97 -27.91
C GLU A 22 -2.67 5.75 -26.41
N LEU A 23 -2.00 6.67 -25.73
CA LEU A 23 -1.85 6.64 -24.27
C LEU A 23 -3.21 6.72 -23.57
N ASN A 24 -4.07 7.66 -24.00
CA ASN A 24 -5.43 7.81 -23.50
C ASN A 24 -6.31 6.57 -23.80
N ALA A 25 -6.08 5.93 -24.94
CA ALA A 25 -6.71 4.66 -25.29
C ALA A 25 -6.29 3.53 -24.33
N GLN A 26 -4.99 3.37 -24.07
CA GLN A 26 -4.47 2.40 -23.11
C GLN A 26 -4.99 2.67 -21.69
N GLN A 27 -5.00 3.93 -21.25
CA GLN A 27 -5.53 4.31 -19.94
C GLN A 27 -7.02 3.95 -19.79
N ARG A 28 -7.85 4.31 -20.78
CA ARG A 28 -9.28 3.97 -20.78
C ARG A 28 -9.51 2.46 -20.79
N TYR A 29 -8.70 1.72 -21.55
CA TYR A 29 -8.76 0.26 -21.60
C TYR A 29 -8.47 -0.35 -20.22
N LEU A 30 -7.35 0.04 -19.61
CA LEU A 30 -6.92 -0.47 -18.31
C LEU A 30 -7.87 -0.10 -17.16
N ASP A 31 -8.38 1.13 -17.15
CA ASP A 31 -9.34 1.57 -16.12
C ASP A 31 -10.68 0.83 -16.23
N ARG A 32 -11.18 0.60 -17.46
CA ARG A 32 -12.39 -0.21 -17.69
C ARG A 32 -12.17 -1.66 -17.31
N TRP A 33 -11.01 -2.23 -17.65
CA TRP A 33 -10.64 -3.58 -17.23
C TRP A 33 -10.61 -3.69 -15.70
N LEU A 34 -10.06 -2.70 -15.01
CA LEU A 34 -10.01 -2.69 -13.55
C LEU A 34 -11.40 -2.70 -12.90
N LEU A 35 -12.33 -1.92 -13.43
CA LEU A 35 -13.73 -1.93 -12.99
C LEU A 35 -14.40 -3.29 -13.23
N ARG A 36 -14.08 -3.95 -14.35
CA ARG A 36 -14.57 -5.32 -14.61
C ARG A 36 -13.93 -6.34 -13.67
N LEU A 37 -12.64 -6.21 -13.36
CA LEU A 37 -11.96 -7.07 -12.40
C LEU A 37 -12.59 -6.96 -11.01
N GLN A 38 -12.92 -5.74 -10.57
CA GLN A 38 -13.61 -5.53 -9.30
C GLN A 38 -14.95 -6.26 -9.23
N ARG A 39 -15.73 -6.24 -10.32
CA ARG A 39 -17.00 -6.97 -10.41
C ARG A 39 -16.81 -8.48 -10.50
N TYR A 40 -15.77 -8.93 -11.19
CA TYR A 40 -15.46 -10.35 -11.35
C TYR A 40 -15.04 -11.01 -10.04
N LEU A 41 -14.27 -10.31 -9.20
CA LEU A 41 -13.78 -10.83 -7.91
C LEU A 41 -14.71 -10.53 -6.72
N ASP A 42 -15.72 -9.66 -6.91
CA ASP A 42 -16.70 -9.22 -5.92
C ASP A 42 -16.13 -8.93 -4.51
N ASN A 43 -14.99 -8.25 -4.45
CA ASN A 43 -14.28 -8.00 -3.20
C ASN A 43 -13.78 -6.55 -3.11
N ARG A 44 -13.93 -5.91 -1.94
CA ARG A 44 -13.39 -4.57 -1.67
C ARG A 44 -11.87 -4.50 -1.75
N ARG A 45 -11.17 -5.61 -1.48
CA ARG A 45 -9.70 -5.73 -1.58
C ARG A 45 -9.27 -6.53 -2.81
N PHE A 46 -10.05 -6.51 -3.90
CA PHE A 46 -9.77 -7.27 -5.14
C PHE A 46 -8.33 -7.06 -5.67
N LEU A 47 -7.79 -5.85 -5.52
CA LEU A 47 -6.42 -5.50 -5.90
C LEU A 47 -5.33 -6.32 -5.19
N TRP A 48 -5.63 -6.97 -4.07
CA TRP A 48 -4.65 -7.74 -3.29
C TRP A 48 -5.07 -9.21 -3.12
N GLN A 49 -6.18 -9.61 -3.73
CA GLN A 49 -6.68 -10.98 -3.67
C GLN A 49 -5.87 -11.93 -4.55
N LEU A 50 -5.52 -11.47 -5.75
CA LEU A 50 -4.69 -12.22 -6.69
C LEU A 50 -3.32 -11.53 -6.87
N PRO A 51 -2.21 -12.28 -6.88
CA PRO A 51 -0.90 -11.76 -7.27
C PRO A 51 -0.89 -11.37 -8.76
N TRP A 52 -0.15 -10.33 -9.10
CA TRP A 52 -0.02 -9.81 -10.46
C TRP A 52 1.35 -10.12 -11.05
N TYR A 53 1.38 -10.77 -12.20
CA TYR A 53 2.62 -11.11 -12.91
C TYR A 53 2.66 -10.42 -14.26
N MET A 54 3.86 -10.22 -14.78
CA MET A 54 4.07 -9.66 -16.11
C MET A 54 4.86 -10.65 -16.95
N VAL A 55 4.40 -10.93 -18.17
CA VAL A 55 5.12 -11.75 -19.14
C VAL A 55 5.81 -10.82 -20.13
N ILE A 56 7.13 -10.92 -20.23
CA ILE A 56 7.95 -10.12 -21.14
C ILE A 56 8.82 -11.03 -22.02
N GLY A 57 9.21 -10.52 -23.19
CA GLY A 57 10.11 -11.23 -24.10
C GLY A 57 10.01 -10.70 -25.52
N PRO A 58 10.98 -11.03 -26.40
CA PRO A 58 11.01 -10.58 -27.79
C PRO A 58 9.74 -10.93 -28.57
N ALA A 59 9.45 -10.20 -29.65
CA ALA A 59 8.37 -10.58 -30.56
C ALA A 59 8.60 -12.01 -31.08
N GLY A 60 7.54 -12.83 -31.09
CA GLY A 60 7.64 -14.24 -31.48
C GLY A 60 8.19 -15.19 -30.41
N SER A 61 8.56 -14.75 -29.20
CA SER A 61 9.05 -15.64 -28.12
C SER A 61 8.03 -16.63 -27.53
N GLY A 62 6.87 -16.82 -28.16
CA GLY A 62 5.85 -17.78 -27.71
C GLY A 62 5.01 -17.36 -26.49
N LYS A 63 5.07 -16.11 -26.03
CA LYS A 63 4.33 -15.57 -24.86
C LYS A 63 2.84 -15.94 -24.82
N THR A 64 2.10 -15.47 -25.83
CA THR A 64 0.64 -15.64 -25.89
C THR A 64 0.27 -17.12 -26.02
N THR A 65 1.10 -17.90 -26.71
CA THR A 65 0.91 -19.36 -26.82
C THR A 65 1.15 -20.07 -25.50
N LEU A 66 2.21 -19.70 -24.77
CA LEU A 66 2.52 -20.21 -23.44
C LEU A 66 1.37 -19.93 -22.46
N LEU A 67 0.80 -18.73 -22.50
CA LEU A 67 -0.33 -18.37 -21.65
C LEU A 67 -1.60 -19.13 -22.04
N ARG A 68 -1.90 -19.25 -23.33
CA ARG A 68 -3.08 -19.96 -23.82
C ARG A 68 -3.10 -21.43 -23.38
N GLU A 69 -1.97 -22.11 -23.47
CA GLU A 69 -1.89 -23.55 -23.17
C GLU A 69 -1.57 -23.85 -21.70
N GLY A 70 -0.86 -22.95 -21.02
CA GLY A 70 -0.35 -23.16 -19.67
C GLY A 70 -1.16 -22.52 -18.55
N PHE A 71 -1.85 -21.43 -18.85
CA PHE A 71 -2.51 -20.62 -17.85
C PHE A 71 -4.02 -20.57 -18.10
N PRO A 72 -4.82 -21.45 -17.45
CA PRO A 72 -6.28 -21.45 -17.60
C PRO A 72 -6.83 -20.12 -17.09
N SER A 73 -7.16 -19.23 -18.02
CA SER A 73 -7.47 -17.83 -17.75
C SER A 73 -8.51 -17.30 -18.71
N ASP A 74 -9.24 -16.30 -18.23
CA ASP A 74 -10.31 -15.63 -18.97
C ASP A 74 -9.89 -14.19 -19.30
N ILE A 75 -10.27 -13.74 -20.50
CA ILE A 75 -10.18 -12.33 -20.89
C ILE A 75 -11.51 -11.67 -20.55
N ILE A 76 -11.59 -11.07 -19.37
CA ILE A 76 -12.82 -10.48 -18.82
C ILE A 76 -13.29 -9.20 -19.55
N TYR A 77 -12.40 -8.59 -20.34
CA TYR A 77 -12.68 -7.39 -21.12
C TYR A 77 -11.84 -7.37 -22.40
N ALA A 78 -12.50 -7.51 -23.54
CA ALA A 78 -11.98 -7.12 -24.84
C ALA A 78 -12.71 -5.84 -25.27
N PRO A 79 -12.00 -4.81 -25.78
CA PRO A 79 -12.67 -3.65 -26.33
C PRO A 79 -13.42 -4.08 -27.60
N GLU A 80 -14.72 -3.82 -27.66
CA GLU A 80 -15.47 -3.95 -28.91
C GLU A 80 -14.92 -2.92 -29.89
N GLY A 81 -14.32 -3.40 -30.98
CA GLY A 81 -13.81 -2.54 -32.04
C GLY A 81 -14.94 -1.68 -32.57
N ALA A 82 -14.83 -0.36 -32.43
CA ALA A 82 -15.74 0.56 -33.09
C ALA A 82 -15.58 0.38 -34.60
N ARG A 83 -16.58 -0.24 -35.25
CA ARG A 83 -16.78 -0.37 -36.70
C ARG A 83 -15.53 -0.04 -37.56
N GLY A 84 -14.68 -1.04 -37.81
CA GLY A 84 -13.71 -1.01 -38.92
C GLY A 84 -12.25 -0.72 -38.58
N ALA A 85 -11.89 -0.34 -37.35
CA ALA A 85 -10.49 -0.27 -36.92
C ALA A 85 -10.25 -1.19 -35.73
N GLU A 86 -9.49 -2.27 -35.94
CA GLU A 86 -8.98 -3.09 -34.83
C GLU A 86 -8.03 -2.22 -33.99
N GLN A 87 -8.44 -1.89 -32.78
CA GLN A 87 -7.59 -1.16 -31.85
C GLN A 87 -6.48 -2.10 -31.38
N ARG A 88 -5.22 -1.79 -31.76
CA ARG A 88 -4.07 -2.60 -31.36
C ARG A 88 -3.87 -2.55 -29.84
N LEU A 89 -3.90 -3.71 -29.21
CA LEU A 89 -3.67 -3.85 -27.77
C LEU A 89 -2.24 -4.28 -27.52
N TYR A 90 -1.47 -3.43 -26.84
CA TYR A 90 -0.09 -3.73 -26.49
C TYR A 90 0.05 -4.46 -25.14
N LEU A 91 -1.00 -4.45 -24.33
CA LEU A 91 -1.03 -5.06 -23.00
C LEU A 91 -2.37 -5.75 -22.82
N THR A 92 -2.34 -7.07 -22.64
CA THR A 92 -3.53 -7.90 -22.47
C THR A 92 -3.51 -8.57 -21.10
N PRO A 93 -4.38 -8.19 -20.16
CA PRO A 93 -4.49 -8.83 -18.86
C PRO A 93 -5.33 -10.11 -18.92
N HIS A 94 -4.70 -11.22 -18.55
CA HIS A 94 -5.32 -12.54 -18.37
C HIS A 94 -5.66 -12.78 -16.90
N VAL A 95 -6.92 -13.10 -16.60
CA VAL A 95 -7.37 -13.34 -15.23
C VAL A 95 -7.56 -14.85 -15.03
N GLY A 96 -6.70 -15.46 -14.23
CA GLY A 96 -6.83 -16.86 -13.84
C GLY A 96 -7.29 -17.03 -12.39
N LYS A 97 -7.39 -18.28 -11.95
CA LYS A 97 -7.80 -18.61 -10.57
C LYS A 97 -6.77 -18.24 -9.51
N GLN A 98 -5.48 -18.28 -9.86
CA GLN A 98 -4.36 -18.09 -8.92
C GLN A 98 -3.63 -16.75 -9.08
N ALA A 99 -3.77 -16.09 -10.23
CA ALA A 99 -3.04 -14.85 -10.53
C ALA A 99 -3.74 -14.04 -11.61
N VAL A 100 -3.32 -12.79 -11.77
CA VAL A 100 -3.52 -12.01 -12.99
C VAL A 100 -2.18 -11.89 -13.70
N ILE A 101 -2.15 -12.15 -15.01
CA ILE A 101 -0.94 -12.08 -15.81
C ILE A 101 -1.12 -11.05 -16.93
N PHE A 102 -0.23 -10.08 -17.00
CA PHE A 102 -0.17 -9.11 -18.08
C PHE A 102 0.71 -9.66 -19.20
N ASP A 103 0.10 -10.00 -20.34
CA ASP A 103 0.80 -10.31 -21.59
C ASP A 103 1.19 -8.99 -22.27
N ILE A 104 2.50 -8.75 -22.39
CA ILE A 104 3.06 -7.54 -23.02
C ILE A 104 3.44 -7.88 -24.46
N ASP A 105 2.98 -7.08 -25.42
CA ASP A 105 3.40 -7.22 -26.82
C ASP A 105 4.94 -7.11 -26.92
N GLY A 106 5.54 -8.02 -27.69
CA GLY A 106 6.98 -8.04 -27.91
C GLY A 106 7.52 -6.75 -28.55
N THR A 107 6.68 -5.96 -29.23
CA THR A 107 7.09 -4.64 -29.74
C THR A 107 7.41 -3.65 -28.63
N LEU A 108 6.72 -3.71 -27.48
CA LEU A 108 7.05 -2.90 -26.30
C LEU A 108 8.35 -3.35 -25.65
N CYS A 109 8.74 -4.61 -25.83
CA CYS A 109 10.01 -5.14 -25.36
C CYS A 109 11.20 -4.74 -26.24
N ALA A 110 11.00 -4.18 -27.44
CA ALA A 110 12.08 -3.68 -28.29
C ALA A 110 12.86 -2.54 -27.61
N PRO A 111 14.12 -2.25 -27.99
CA PRO A 111 14.93 -1.19 -27.39
C PRO A 111 14.22 0.17 -27.38
N ALA A 112 14.45 0.97 -26.33
CA ALA A 112 13.77 2.25 -26.11
C ALA A 112 13.99 3.30 -27.22
N ASP A 113 15.07 3.16 -28.00
CA ASP A 113 15.42 4.09 -29.07
C ASP A 113 14.72 3.76 -30.40
N ALA A 114 14.04 2.62 -30.49
CA ALA A 114 13.38 2.19 -31.73
C ALA A 114 12.08 2.95 -32.01
N ASP A 115 11.33 3.33 -30.97
CA ASP A 115 10.06 4.05 -31.11
C ASP A 115 9.66 4.80 -29.82
N ILE A 116 9.43 6.11 -29.96
CA ILE A 116 9.00 7.00 -28.88
C ILE A 116 7.64 6.59 -28.32
N LEU A 117 6.73 6.11 -29.18
CA LEU A 117 5.38 5.68 -28.81
C LEU A 117 5.44 4.47 -27.90
N HIS A 118 6.16 3.42 -28.31
CA HIS A 118 6.33 2.20 -27.51
C HIS A 118 6.98 2.50 -26.16
N ARG A 119 7.98 3.39 -26.13
CA ARG A 119 8.61 3.85 -24.88
C ARG A 119 7.59 4.51 -23.95
N ARG A 120 6.79 5.45 -24.45
CA ARG A 120 5.77 6.13 -23.64
C ARG A 120 4.67 5.19 -23.15
N LEU A 121 4.22 4.26 -24.00
CA LEU A 121 3.21 3.25 -23.63
C LEU A 121 3.72 2.32 -22.52
N TRP A 122 5.01 1.95 -22.58
CA TRP A 122 5.69 1.18 -21.55
C TRP A 122 5.80 1.93 -20.22
N GLU A 123 6.32 3.17 -20.25
CA GLU A 123 6.41 4.04 -19.07
C GLU A 123 5.01 4.28 -18.45
N HIS A 124 4.01 4.49 -19.29
CA HIS A 124 2.62 4.64 -18.87
C HIS A 124 2.05 3.37 -18.22
N ALA A 125 2.31 2.18 -18.76
CA ALA A 125 1.89 0.91 -18.15
C ALA A 125 2.50 0.71 -16.75
N LEU A 126 3.80 0.99 -16.59
CA LEU A 126 4.48 0.92 -15.29
C LEU A 126 3.96 1.97 -14.31
N GLY A 127 3.70 3.19 -14.79
CA GLY A 127 3.09 4.27 -14.02
C GLY A 127 1.70 3.89 -13.51
N TRP A 128 0.87 3.32 -14.38
CA TRP A 128 -0.47 2.84 -14.04
C TRP A 128 -0.43 1.74 -12.96
N LEU A 129 0.47 0.75 -13.09
CA LEU A 129 0.66 -0.29 -12.08
C LEU A 129 1.07 0.30 -10.71
N LYS A 130 1.99 1.27 -10.71
CA LYS A 130 2.45 1.97 -9.51
C LYS A 130 1.34 2.78 -8.85
N GLU A 131 0.47 3.41 -9.64
CA GLU A 131 -0.66 4.19 -9.12
C GLU A 131 -1.74 3.28 -8.51
N LYS A 132 -2.21 2.28 -9.26
CA LYS A 132 -3.33 1.43 -8.81
C LYS A 132 -2.93 0.45 -7.72
N ARG A 133 -1.68 -0.03 -7.73
CA ARG A 133 -1.21 -1.10 -6.84
C ARG A 133 0.09 -0.71 -6.12
N ALA A 134 0.08 0.44 -5.42
CA ALA A 134 1.27 1.08 -4.85
C ALA A 134 2.14 0.25 -3.87
N ARG A 135 1.58 -0.70 -3.12
CA ARG A 135 2.34 -1.51 -2.14
C ARG A 135 3.20 -2.60 -2.81
N GLN A 136 2.62 -3.37 -3.72
CA GLN A 136 3.30 -4.42 -4.49
C GLN A 136 2.72 -4.42 -5.92
N PRO A 137 3.25 -3.58 -6.83
CA PRO A 137 2.68 -3.42 -8.17
C PRO A 137 2.69 -4.73 -8.98
N LEU A 138 3.74 -5.54 -8.80
CA LEU A 138 3.90 -6.88 -9.37
C LEU A 138 4.43 -7.84 -8.30
N ASN A 139 4.17 -9.13 -8.50
CA ASN A 139 4.59 -10.25 -7.66
C ASN A 139 5.69 -11.09 -8.33
N GLY A 140 5.87 -10.97 -9.64
CA GLY A 140 6.95 -11.63 -10.38
C GLY A 140 6.92 -11.29 -11.87
N ILE A 141 8.02 -11.63 -12.56
CA ILE A 141 8.19 -11.44 -13.99
C ILE A 141 8.47 -12.80 -14.62
N ILE A 142 7.77 -13.11 -15.70
CA ILE A 142 7.99 -14.31 -16.52
C ILE A 142 8.67 -13.85 -17.80
N LEU A 143 9.96 -14.16 -17.93
CA LEU A 143 10.77 -13.84 -19.09
C LEU A 143 10.73 -15.00 -20.07
N THR A 144 10.15 -14.79 -21.24
CA THR A 144 10.06 -15.80 -22.30
C THR A 144 11.16 -15.60 -23.33
N LEU A 145 11.82 -16.70 -23.69
CA LEU A 145 12.88 -16.73 -24.69
C LEU A 145 12.59 -17.84 -25.69
N ASP A 146 12.91 -17.58 -26.95
CA ASP A 146 12.87 -18.61 -27.98
C ASP A 146 14.16 -19.43 -27.94
N LEU A 147 14.04 -20.74 -27.71
CA LEU A 147 15.20 -21.61 -27.58
C LEU A 147 15.98 -21.74 -28.92
N PRO A 148 15.36 -22.11 -30.06
CA PRO A 148 16.03 -22.11 -31.36
C PRO A 148 16.75 -20.80 -31.70
N ASP A 149 16.11 -19.65 -31.54
CA ASP A 149 16.73 -18.33 -31.81
C ASP A 149 17.91 -18.09 -30.87
N LEU A 150 17.82 -18.44 -29.58
CA LEU A 150 18.94 -18.31 -28.65
C LEU A 150 20.16 -19.16 -29.06
N LEU A 151 19.92 -20.36 -29.57
CA LEU A 151 20.97 -21.31 -29.96
C LEU A 151 21.59 -21.01 -31.32
N THR A 152 20.80 -20.50 -32.26
CA THR A 152 21.26 -20.15 -33.62
C THR A 152 21.77 -18.72 -33.73
N ALA A 153 21.51 -17.86 -32.73
CA ALA A 153 21.91 -16.47 -32.74
C ALA A 153 23.45 -16.29 -32.73
N ASP A 154 23.91 -15.43 -33.64
CA ASP A 154 25.28 -14.94 -33.64
C ASP A 154 25.56 -14.07 -32.40
N LYS A 155 26.84 -13.88 -32.08
CA LYS A 155 27.30 -13.10 -30.92
C LYS A 155 26.61 -11.73 -30.81
N ARG A 156 26.53 -10.98 -31.92
CA ARG A 156 25.87 -9.66 -31.97
C ARG A 156 24.38 -9.72 -31.61
N ARG A 157 23.67 -10.74 -32.11
CA ARG A 157 22.23 -10.91 -31.85
C ARG A 157 21.97 -11.31 -30.40
N ARG A 158 22.84 -12.15 -29.82
CA ARG A 158 22.82 -12.49 -28.38
C ARG A 158 23.09 -11.27 -27.49
N GLU A 159 24.10 -10.46 -27.82
CA GLU A 159 24.39 -9.22 -27.09
C GLU A 159 23.23 -8.23 -27.17
N HIS A 160 22.61 -8.08 -28.34
CA HIS A 160 21.45 -7.22 -28.52
C HIS A 160 20.23 -7.71 -27.72
N LEU A 161 19.95 -9.02 -27.73
CA LEU A 161 18.91 -9.64 -26.91
C LEU A 161 19.17 -9.36 -25.43
N LEU A 162 20.39 -9.61 -24.96
CA LEU A 162 20.80 -9.37 -23.59
C LEU A 162 20.56 -7.91 -23.16
N GLN A 163 21.05 -6.96 -23.95
CA GLN A 163 20.90 -5.52 -23.67
C GLN A 163 19.42 -5.11 -23.59
N THR A 164 18.61 -5.62 -24.51
CA THR A 164 17.17 -5.34 -24.57
C THR A 164 16.45 -5.82 -23.32
N LEU A 165 16.69 -7.07 -22.92
CA LEU A 165 16.06 -7.67 -21.74
C LEU A 165 16.52 -7.00 -20.45
N ARG A 166 17.82 -6.72 -20.35
CA ARG A 166 18.41 -6.03 -19.19
C ARG A 166 17.84 -4.62 -19.04
N SER A 167 17.74 -3.86 -20.13
CA SER A 167 17.09 -2.54 -20.12
C SER A 167 15.66 -2.62 -19.62
N ARG A 168 14.86 -3.59 -20.08
CA ARG A 168 13.47 -3.73 -19.64
C ARG A 168 13.34 -4.13 -18.17
N LEU A 169 14.17 -5.06 -17.67
CA LEU A 169 14.21 -5.38 -16.24
C LEU A 169 14.62 -4.17 -15.39
N GLN A 170 15.58 -3.38 -15.88
CA GLN A 170 16.01 -2.15 -15.24
C GLN A 170 14.88 -1.12 -15.15
N ASP A 171 14.14 -0.91 -16.25
CA ASP A 171 13.00 0.02 -16.30
C ASP A 171 11.94 -0.35 -15.27
N ILE A 172 11.55 -1.64 -15.23
CA ILE A 172 10.54 -2.16 -14.28
C ILE A 172 10.99 -1.86 -12.86
N ARG A 173 12.24 -2.17 -12.53
CA ARG A 173 12.76 -1.96 -11.18
C ARG A 173 12.85 -0.47 -10.82
N GLN A 174 13.33 0.36 -11.73
CA GLN A 174 13.45 1.81 -11.50
C GLN A 174 12.09 2.49 -11.30
N HIS A 175 11.06 2.06 -12.04
CA HIS A 175 9.73 2.67 -11.93
C HIS A 175 8.94 2.14 -10.72
N LEU A 176 8.98 0.84 -10.46
CA LEU A 176 8.16 0.20 -9.41
C LEU A 176 8.85 0.21 -8.02
N HIS A 177 10.18 0.35 -7.98
CA HIS A 177 11.00 0.34 -6.76
C HIS A 177 10.82 -0.91 -5.88
N CYS A 178 10.59 -2.06 -6.51
CA CYS A 178 10.45 -3.37 -5.88
C CYS A 178 11.47 -4.36 -6.46
N GLN A 179 11.91 -5.31 -5.64
CA GLN A 179 12.71 -6.46 -6.09
C GLN A 179 11.73 -7.59 -6.44
N LEU A 180 11.79 -8.06 -7.69
CA LEU A 180 10.84 -9.01 -8.25
C LEU A 180 11.55 -10.32 -8.60
N PRO A 181 10.94 -11.49 -8.31
CA PRO A 181 11.44 -12.75 -8.82
C PRO A 181 11.26 -12.82 -10.34
N VAL A 182 12.31 -13.21 -11.05
CA VAL A 182 12.32 -13.42 -12.50
C VAL A 182 12.40 -14.91 -12.79
N TYR A 183 11.41 -15.40 -13.53
CA TYR A 183 11.33 -16.78 -14.00
C TYR A 183 11.64 -16.80 -15.49
N VAL A 184 12.68 -17.55 -15.89
CA VAL A 184 13.06 -17.65 -17.30
C VAL A 184 12.41 -18.90 -17.90
N VAL A 185 11.64 -18.72 -18.97
CA VAL A 185 10.96 -19.79 -19.68
C VAL A 185 11.47 -19.86 -21.11
N LEU A 186 12.22 -20.91 -21.41
CA LEU A 186 12.66 -21.28 -22.74
C LEU A 186 11.49 -21.97 -23.44
N THR A 187 10.98 -21.32 -24.49
CA THR A 187 9.83 -21.79 -25.27
C THR A 187 10.31 -22.48 -26.55
N ARG A 188 9.37 -23.13 -27.25
CA ARG A 188 9.59 -23.74 -28.57
C ARG A 188 10.68 -24.83 -28.57
N LEU A 189 10.74 -25.60 -27.48
CA LEU A 189 11.60 -26.78 -27.40
C LEU A 189 11.30 -27.80 -28.52
N ASP A 190 10.06 -27.82 -29.01
CA ASP A 190 9.59 -28.65 -30.12
C ASP A 190 10.19 -28.33 -31.49
N LEU A 191 10.73 -27.13 -31.68
CA LEU A 191 11.39 -26.80 -32.93
C LEU A 191 12.78 -27.41 -33.03
N LEU A 192 13.33 -28.00 -31.97
CA LEU A 192 14.58 -28.74 -32.06
C LEU A 192 14.37 -30.11 -32.72
N GLN A 193 15.18 -30.42 -33.73
CA GLN A 193 15.13 -31.72 -34.39
C GLN A 193 15.34 -32.86 -33.36
N GLY A 194 14.43 -33.84 -33.38
CA GLY A 194 14.45 -35.00 -32.49
C GLY A 194 13.58 -34.87 -31.24
N PHE A 195 12.96 -33.72 -30.99
CA PHE A 195 11.98 -33.55 -29.90
C PHE A 195 10.84 -34.58 -29.99
N ALA A 196 10.24 -34.74 -31.17
CA ALA A 196 9.15 -35.70 -31.39
C ALA A 196 9.59 -37.13 -31.01
N ALA A 197 10.76 -37.56 -31.50
CA ALA A 197 11.26 -38.90 -31.28
C ALA A 197 11.51 -39.21 -29.79
N LEU A 198 11.91 -38.21 -29.00
CA LEU A 198 12.17 -38.37 -27.57
C LEU A 198 10.89 -38.31 -26.73
N PHE A 199 9.96 -37.40 -27.05
CA PHE A 199 8.85 -37.07 -26.15
C PHE A 199 7.48 -37.59 -26.59
N GLN A 200 7.33 -38.10 -27.82
CA GLN A 200 6.06 -38.64 -28.31
C GLN A 200 5.54 -39.82 -27.47
N SER A 201 6.45 -40.62 -26.91
CA SER A 201 6.13 -41.77 -26.04
C SER A 201 5.74 -41.38 -24.61
N LEU A 202 5.91 -40.12 -24.22
CA LEU A 202 5.53 -39.67 -22.88
C LEU A 202 4.03 -39.81 -22.66
N ASN A 203 3.67 -40.34 -21.48
CA ASN A 203 2.29 -40.36 -21.02
C ASN A 203 1.83 -38.92 -20.65
N ARG A 204 0.53 -38.74 -20.41
CA ARG A 204 -0.03 -37.42 -20.08
C ARG A 204 0.58 -36.81 -18.81
N GLN A 205 0.90 -37.62 -17.79
CA GLN A 205 1.46 -37.12 -16.54
C GLN A 205 2.87 -36.57 -16.74
N ASP A 206 3.71 -37.28 -17.51
CA ASP A 206 5.07 -36.87 -17.83
C ASP A 206 5.09 -35.64 -18.76
N ARG A 207 4.12 -35.53 -19.68
CA ARG A 207 3.93 -34.31 -20.48
C ARG A 207 3.51 -33.12 -19.64
N ASP A 208 2.72 -33.33 -18.60
CA ASP A 208 2.27 -32.27 -17.70
C ASP A 208 3.32 -31.93 -16.61
N ALA A 209 4.39 -32.74 -16.46
CA ALA A 209 5.47 -32.53 -15.48
C ALA A 209 6.28 -31.25 -15.77
N ILE A 210 7.07 -30.78 -14.80
CA ILE A 210 7.89 -29.58 -14.98
C ILE A 210 9.29 -30.00 -15.45
N LEU A 211 9.73 -29.44 -16.58
CA LEU A 211 11.10 -29.57 -17.06
C LEU A 211 11.87 -28.27 -16.75
N GLY A 212 12.69 -28.28 -15.71
CA GLY A 212 13.47 -27.11 -15.33
C GLY A 212 14.01 -27.19 -13.91
N VAL A 213 14.61 -26.08 -13.48
CA VAL A 213 15.15 -25.90 -12.13
C VAL A 213 14.55 -24.66 -11.48
N THR A 214 14.05 -24.83 -10.26
CA THR A 214 13.69 -23.73 -9.36
C THR A 214 14.84 -23.56 -8.39
N PHE A 215 15.43 -22.37 -8.32
CA PHE A 215 16.65 -22.15 -7.54
C PHE A 215 16.38 -22.16 -6.03
N THR A 216 17.40 -22.03 -5.17
CA THR A 216 17.17 -21.65 -3.77
C THR A 216 16.95 -20.13 -3.62
N ARG A 217 16.30 -19.67 -2.53
CA ARG A 217 15.84 -18.26 -2.42
C ARG A 217 16.98 -17.22 -2.45
N ARG A 218 18.16 -17.58 -1.96
CA ARG A 218 19.35 -16.72 -1.95
C ARG A 218 20.38 -17.10 -3.02
N ALA A 219 20.02 -17.99 -3.96
CA ALA A 219 20.95 -18.46 -4.97
C ALA A 219 21.50 -17.35 -5.88
N HIS A 220 20.74 -16.26 -6.02
CA HIS A 220 21.12 -15.07 -6.77
C HIS A 220 22.14 -14.17 -6.05
N GLU A 221 22.38 -14.36 -4.74
CA GLU A 221 23.29 -13.53 -3.94
C GLU A 221 24.74 -14.06 -3.96
N ASN A 222 24.93 -15.38 -4.08
CA ASN A 222 26.22 -16.07 -3.93
C ASN A 222 26.65 -16.88 -5.16
N ASP A 223 26.08 -16.61 -6.34
CA ASP A 223 26.28 -17.39 -7.57
C ASP A 223 25.87 -18.89 -7.49
N ASP A 224 25.23 -19.34 -6.42
CA ASP A 224 24.75 -20.72 -6.26
C ASP A 224 23.78 -21.14 -7.39
N TRP A 225 23.08 -20.17 -7.99
CA TRP A 225 22.20 -20.41 -9.14
C TRP A 225 22.94 -21.09 -10.30
N ARG A 226 24.23 -20.77 -10.49
CA ARG A 226 25.08 -21.37 -11.53
C ARG A 226 25.33 -22.84 -11.23
N THR A 227 25.64 -23.16 -9.98
CA THR A 227 25.88 -24.52 -9.51
C THR A 227 24.63 -25.37 -9.64
N GLU A 228 23.49 -24.85 -9.16
CA GLU A 228 22.19 -25.52 -9.25
C GLU A 228 21.75 -25.75 -10.71
N LEU A 229 21.94 -24.76 -11.59
CA LEU A 229 21.63 -24.88 -13.02
C LEU A 229 22.52 -25.93 -13.70
N ASN A 230 23.84 -25.91 -13.42
CA ASN A 230 24.77 -26.88 -13.99
C ASN A 230 24.46 -28.31 -13.51
N ALA A 231 24.14 -28.49 -12.23
CA ALA A 231 23.77 -29.78 -11.67
C ALA A 231 22.50 -30.35 -12.33
N PHE A 232 21.47 -29.49 -12.52
CA PHE A 232 20.27 -29.85 -13.27
C PHE A 232 20.62 -30.27 -14.71
N TRP A 233 21.39 -29.46 -15.42
CA TRP A 233 21.71 -29.72 -16.83
C TRP A 233 22.53 -30.99 -17.03
N GLN A 234 23.53 -31.22 -16.16
CA GLN A 234 24.33 -32.44 -16.16
C GLN A 234 23.45 -33.67 -15.91
N THR A 235 22.66 -33.64 -14.84
CA THR A 235 21.74 -34.75 -14.50
C THR A 235 20.77 -35.05 -15.65
N TRP A 236 20.23 -34.01 -16.29
CA TRP A 236 19.30 -34.17 -17.39
C TRP A 236 19.97 -34.76 -18.65
N VAL A 237 21.15 -34.25 -19.03
CA VAL A 237 21.92 -34.78 -20.17
C VAL A 237 22.39 -36.21 -19.91
N ASP A 238 22.84 -36.53 -18.70
CA ASP A 238 23.26 -37.88 -18.33
C ASP A 238 22.10 -38.88 -18.40
N ARG A 239 20.91 -38.50 -17.89
CA ARG A 239 19.69 -39.32 -18.03
C ARG A 239 19.32 -39.54 -19.49
N MET A 240 19.41 -38.50 -20.33
CA MET A 240 19.17 -38.64 -21.77
C MET A 240 20.20 -39.57 -22.42
N ASN A 241 21.48 -39.45 -22.09
CA ASN A 241 22.55 -40.29 -22.63
C ASN A 241 22.43 -41.76 -22.19
N LEU A 242 21.96 -42.02 -20.97
CA LEU A 242 21.67 -43.37 -20.49
C LEU A 242 20.48 -44.01 -21.21
N ALA A 243 19.43 -43.23 -21.51
CA ALA A 243 18.26 -43.73 -22.23
C ALA A 243 18.48 -43.85 -23.74
N LEU A 244 19.48 -43.16 -24.29
CA LEU A 244 19.69 -43.05 -25.73
C LEU A 244 19.92 -44.41 -26.43
N PRO A 245 20.76 -45.33 -25.93
CA PRO A 245 20.97 -46.63 -26.58
C PRO A 245 19.68 -47.44 -26.74
N ASP A 246 18.87 -47.52 -25.69
CA ASP A 246 17.61 -48.27 -25.70
C ASP A 246 16.61 -47.67 -26.71
N LEU A 247 16.52 -46.33 -26.75
CA LEU A 247 15.70 -45.61 -27.72
C LEU A 247 16.19 -45.81 -29.16
N MET A 248 17.52 -45.83 -29.37
CA MET A 248 18.10 -46.06 -30.69
C MET A 248 17.87 -47.49 -31.19
N VAL A 249 17.85 -48.49 -30.30
CA VAL A 249 17.50 -49.87 -30.66
C VAL A 249 16.01 -49.96 -31.02
N ALA A 250 15.13 -49.34 -30.23
CA ALA A 250 13.69 -49.37 -30.45
C ALA A 250 13.22 -48.59 -31.69
N GLN A 251 13.86 -47.46 -32.01
CA GLN A 251 13.42 -46.54 -33.07
C GLN A 251 14.48 -46.36 -34.18
N THR A 252 14.64 -47.37 -35.02
CA THR A 252 15.69 -47.40 -36.07
C THR A 252 15.65 -46.22 -37.05
N HIS A 253 14.47 -45.68 -37.35
CA HIS A 253 14.26 -44.59 -38.31
C HIS A 253 14.52 -43.18 -37.74
N THR A 254 14.58 -43.01 -36.41
CA THR A 254 14.78 -41.70 -35.76
C THR A 254 16.13 -41.56 -35.05
N ARG A 255 17.04 -42.54 -35.18
CA ARG A 255 18.37 -42.58 -34.52
C ARG A 255 19.18 -41.28 -34.67
N THR A 256 19.27 -40.75 -35.90
CA THR A 256 20.00 -39.51 -36.17
C THR A 256 19.37 -38.32 -35.46
N SER A 257 18.04 -38.24 -35.44
CA SER A 257 17.32 -37.15 -34.76
C SER A 257 17.46 -37.22 -33.24
N LEU A 258 17.41 -38.43 -32.65
CA LEU A 258 17.62 -38.64 -31.21
C LEU A 258 19.04 -38.22 -30.78
N PHE A 259 20.05 -38.64 -31.56
CA PHE A 259 21.44 -38.25 -31.31
C PHE A 259 21.63 -36.73 -31.45
N SER A 260 21.09 -36.13 -32.51
CA SER A 260 21.17 -34.68 -32.73
C SER A 260 20.52 -33.92 -31.57
N PHE A 261 19.33 -34.31 -31.11
CA PHE A 261 18.66 -33.68 -29.98
C PHE A 261 19.51 -33.68 -28.70
N SER A 262 20.08 -34.84 -28.33
CA SER A 262 20.94 -34.94 -27.14
C SER A 262 22.14 -33.98 -27.22
N ARG A 263 22.79 -33.89 -28.39
CA ARG A 263 23.92 -32.96 -28.60
C ARG A 263 23.50 -31.50 -28.61
N GLN A 264 22.36 -31.17 -29.20
CA GLN A 264 21.81 -29.81 -29.18
C GLN A 264 21.51 -29.36 -27.73
N MET A 265 20.91 -30.23 -26.92
CA MET A 265 20.66 -29.93 -25.50
C MET A 265 21.93 -29.85 -24.67
N GLN A 266 22.97 -30.59 -25.00
CA GLN A 266 24.29 -30.43 -24.36
C GLN A 266 24.89 -29.07 -24.69
N GLY A 267 24.78 -28.63 -25.96
CA GLY A 267 25.30 -27.34 -26.44
C GLY A 267 24.51 -26.12 -25.95
N SER A 268 23.24 -26.28 -25.56
CA SER A 268 22.40 -25.15 -25.14
C SER A 268 22.74 -24.55 -23.79
N ARG A 269 23.49 -25.28 -22.96
CA ARG A 269 23.86 -24.85 -21.60
C ARG A 269 24.69 -23.58 -21.61
N GLU A 270 25.71 -23.49 -22.48
CA GLU A 270 26.68 -22.40 -22.47
C GLU A 270 26.06 -21.05 -22.92
N PRO A 271 25.29 -20.97 -24.03
CA PRO A 271 24.58 -19.75 -24.39
C PRO A 271 23.59 -19.28 -23.31
N LEU A 272 22.92 -20.23 -22.65
CA LEU A 272 21.98 -19.93 -21.57
C LEU A 272 22.69 -19.36 -20.33
N VAL A 273 23.77 -20.01 -19.88
CA VAL A 273 24.56 -19.53 -18.73
C VAL A 273 25.12 -18.14 -19.02
N SER A 274 25.70 -17.92 -20.20
CA SER A 274 26.24 -16.62 -20.60
C SER A 274 25.18 -15.52 -20.65
N LEU A 275 23.97 -15.84 -21.13
CA LEU A 275 22.85 -14.89 -21.12
C LEU A 275 22.42 -14.54 -19.69
N LEU A 276 22.27 -15.55 -18.82
CA LEU A 276 21.85 -15.36 -17.43
C LEU A 276 22.88 -14.57 -16.62
N GLU A 277 24.17 -14.86 -16.80
CA GLU A 277 25.28 -14.07 -16.23
C GLU A 277 25.15 -12.60 -16.64
N GLY A 278 25.02 -12.32 -17.94
CA GLY A 278 24.89 -10.94 -18.42
C GLY A 278 23.65 -10.22 -17.91
N LEU A 279 22.55 -10.95 -17.66
CA LEU A 279 21.31 -10.40 -17.12
C LEU A 279 21.43 -10.03 -15.64
N LEU A 280 22.19 -10.82 -14.87
CA LEU A 280 22.41 -10.63 -13.44
C LEU A 280 23.57 -9.69 -13.13
N ASP A 281 24.51 -9.52 -14.06
CA ASP A 281 25.71 -8.72 -13.86
C ASP A 281 25.43 -7.22 -13.60
N GLY A 282 26.22 -6.62 -12.72
CA GLY A 282 26.22 -5.18 -12.40
C GLY A 282 25.65 -4.82 -11.03
N GLU A 283 26.32 -3.88 -10.34
CA GLU A 283 25.96 -3.41 -8.98
C GLU A 283 24.53 -2.87 -8.88
N ASN A 284 24.09 -2.22 -9.96
CA ASN A 284 22.74 -1.73 -10.11
C ASN A 284 21.83 -2.76 -10.78
N MET A 285 22.03 -4.07 -10.64
CA MET A 285 21.13 -5.10 -11.20
C MET A 285 20.76 -6.19 -10.20
N ASN A 286 20.16 -5.80 -9.07
CA ASN A 286 19.61 -6.75 -8.10
C ASN A 286 18.28 -7.35 -8.58
N VAL A 287 18.36 -8.35 -9.46
CA VAL A 287 17.24 -9.17 -9.96
C VAL A 287 17.27 -10.51 -9.24
N MET A 288 16.12 -10.95 -8.73
CA MET A 288 16.02 -12.24 -8.06
C MET A 288 15.71 -13.33 -9.11
N LEU A 289 16.73 -13.94 -9.71
CA LEU A 289 16.53 -15.09 -10.60
C LEU A 289 15.96 -16.27 -9.79
N ARG A 290 14.76 -16.74 -10.14
CA ARG A 290 14.01 -17.74 -9.37
C ARG A 290 14.03 -19.13 -9.98
N GLY A 291 14.12 -19.24 -11.30
CA GLY A 291 14.19 -20.53 -11.97
C GLY A 291 14.29 -20.42 -13.48
N VAL A 292 14.68 -21.52 -14.11
CA VAL A 292 14.77 -21.68 -15.56
C VAL A 292 13.98 -22.93 -15.96
N TYR A 293 13.06 -22.78 -16.90
CA TYR A 293 12.17 -23.85 -17.34
C TYR A 293 12.15 -23.97 -18.86
N LEU A 294 11.94 -25.18 -19.35
CA LEU A 294 11.78 -25.48 -20.77
C LEU A 294 10.35 -25.91 -21.04
N THR A 295 9.77 -25.39 -22.12
CA THR A 295 8.37 -25.62 -22.48
C THR A 295 8.19 -25.78 -23.98
N SER A 296 7.15 -26.51 -24.36
CA SER A 296 6.64 -26.57 -25.72
C SER A 296 5.11 -26.48 -25.68
N SER A 297 4.55 -25.43 -26.26
CA SER A 297 3.12 -25.16 -26.16
C SER A 297 2.36 -25.59 -27.42
N LEU A 298 2.87 -25.25 -28.61
CA LEU A 298 2.28 -25.64 -29.89
C LEU A 298 3.37 -26.13 -30.84
N GLN A 299 3.20 -27.34 -31.36
CA GLN A 299 4.10 -27.94 -32.35
C GLN A 299 3.72 -27.50 -33.76
N ARG A 300 4.14 -26.29 -34.14
CA ARG A 300 3.93 -25.74 -35.48
C ARG A 300 5.18 -25.03 -35.96
N GLY A 301 5.60 -25.32 -37.19
CA GLY A 301 6.72 -24.67 -37.83
C GLY A 301 7.75 -25.65 -38.39
N GLN A 302 8.86 -25.09 -38.85
CA GLN A 302 10.02 -25.83 -39.35
C GLN A 302 10.89 -26.23 -38.14
N MET A 303 11.27 -27.50 -38.09
CA MET A 303 12.22 -28.02 -37.10
C MET A 303 13.64 -27.66 -37.54
N ASP A 304 14.42 -27.09 -36.64
CA ASP A 304 15.81 -26.73 -36.83
C ASP A 304 16.74 -27.85 -36.32
N ASP A 305 17.63 -28.33 -37.20
CA ASP A 305 18.77 -29.18 -36.82
C ASP A 305 20.02 -28.35 -36.61
N ILE A 306 20.12 -27.75 -35.43
CA ILE A 306 21.21 -26.80 -35.13
C ILE A 306 22.57 -27.51 -35.17
N PHE A 307 22.62 -28.78 -34.79
CA PHE A 307 23.84 -29.58 -34.84
C PHE A 307 24.30 -29.82 -36.28
N THR A 308 23.42 -30.33 -37.15
CA THR A 308 23.77 -30.57 -38.56
C THR A 308 24.05 -29.26 -39.30
N GLN A 309 23.31 -28.18 -39.02
CA GLN A 309 23.55 -26.86 -39.60
C GLN A 309 24.91 -26.27 -39.18
N SER A 310 25.30 -26.37 -37.90
CA SER A 310 26.58 -25.85 -37.43
C SER A 310 27.77 -26.60 -38.07
N ALA A 311 27.67 -27.94 -38.16
CA ALA A 311 28.64 -28.76 -38.86
C ALA A 311 28.67 -28.43 -40.37
N ALA A 312 27.52 -28.32 -41.04
CA ALA A 312 27.44 -27.96 -42.45
C ALA A 312 28.06 -26.60 -42.74
N ARG A 313 27.83 -25.58 -41.89
CA ARG A 313 28.47 -24.26 -42.01
C ARG A 313 29.98 -24.34 -41.87
N GLN A 314 30.48 -25.09 -40.90
CA GLN A 314 31.93 -25.26 -40.69
C GLN A 314 32.62 -25.90 -41.90
N TYR A 315 31.99 -26.89 -42.52
CA TYR A 315 32.52 -27.61 -43.68
C TYR A 315 32.04 -27.08 -45.05
N ARG A 316 31.29 -25.96 -45.07
CA ARG A 316 30.70 -25.33 -46.28
C ARG A 316 29.86 -26.31 -47.12
N LEU A 317 29.16 -27.22 -46.46
CA LEU A 317 28.22 -28.15 -47.10
C LEU A 317 26.89 -27.45 -47.39
N GLY A 318 26.16 -27.91 -48.41
CA GLY A 318 24.87 -27.35 -48.81
C GLY A 318 23.78 -27.48 -47.74
N ASN A 319 22.74 -26.64 -47.83
CA ASN A 319 21.63 -26.66 -46.87
C ASN A 319 20.81 -27.96 -47.00
N ASN A 320 20.64 -28.67 -45.89
CA ASN A 320 19.74 -29.82 -45.82
C ASN A 320 18.27 -29.34 -45.73
N PRO A 321 17.30 -30.03 -46.36
CA PRO A 321 15.89 -29.67 -46.23
C PRO A 321 15.43 -29.81 -44.78
N LEU A 322 14.77 -28.76 -44.27
CA LEU A 322 14.22 -28.74 -42.91
C LEU A 322 12.93 -29.56 -42.85
N ALA A 323 12.81 -30.42 -41.84
CA ALA A 323 11.56 -31.11 -41.53
C ALA A 323 10.54 -30.11 -40.95
N SER A 324 9.24 -30.36 -41.16
CA SER A 324 8.17 -29.54 -40.60
C SER A 324 7.19 -30.38 -39.81
N TRP A 325 6.58 -29.79 -38.78
CA TRP A 325 5.54 -30.46 -38.00
C TRP A 325 4.28 -30.71 -38.86
N PRO A 326 3.64 -31.89 -38.77
CA PRO A 326 2.34 -32.13 -39.38
C PRO A 326 1.27 -31.23 -38.75
N LEU A 327 0.34 -30.73 -39.57
CA LEU A 327 -0.65 -29.70 -39.18
C LEU A 327 -1.72 -30.16 -38.17
N VAL A 328 -1.79 -31.45 -37.83
CA VAL A 328 -3.00 -32.08 -37.23
C VAL A 328 -2.88 -32.35 -35.72
N ASP A 329 -1.71 -32.70 -35.20
CA ASP A 329 -1.53 -33.07 -33.78
C ASP A 329 -0.63 -32.09 -33.04
N THR A 330 -1.19 -31.34 -32.10
CA THR A 330 -0.44 -30.51 -31.15
C THR A 330 -0.87 -30.81 -29.72
N ALA A 331 0.09 -31.04 -28.83
CA ALA A 331 -0.14 -31.22 -27.40
C ALA A 331 0.88 -30.38 -26.61
N PRO A 332 0.48 -29.67 -25.55
CA PRO A 332 1.42 -28.93 -24.72
C PRO A 332 2.28 -29.91 -23.91
N TYR A 333 3.59 -29.66 -23.89
CA TYR A 333 4.58 -30.33 -23.06
C TYR A 333 5.16 -29.35 -22.04
N PHE A 334 5.32 -29.83 -20.81
CA PHE A 334 5.92 -29.17 -19.66
C PHE A 334 5.30 -27.83 -19.27
N THR A 335 4.07 -27.57 -19.74
CA THR A 335 3.44 -26.25 -19.61
C THR A 335 2.34 -26.24 -18.53
N ARG A 336 1.54 -27.32 -18.39
CA ARG A 336 0.35 -27.31 -17.54
C ARG A 336 0.63 -27.18 -16.04
N SER A 337 1.61 -27.93 -15.51
CA SER A 337 1.96 -27.83 -14.08
C SER A 337 2.87 -26.65 -13.76
N LEU A 338 3.52 -26.06 -14.77
CA LEU A 338 4.51 -25.00 -14.61
C LEU A 338 3.93 -23.75 -13.90
N PHE A 339 2.77 -23.27 -14.35
CA PHE A 339 2.12 -22.11 -13.73
C PHE A 339 1.74 -22.38 -12.28
N PRO A 340 0.89 -23.38 -11.96
CA PRO A 340 0.39 -23.56 -10.61
C PRO A 340 1.44 -24.02 -9.60
N GLN A 341 2.43 -24.82 -10.01
CA GLN A 341 3.36 -25.45 -9.08
C GLN A 341 4.73 -24.76 -8.99
N ALA A 342 5.13 -23.97 -9.98
CA ALA A 342 6.43 -23.27 -9.97
C ALA A 342 6.32 -21.76 -10.09
N LEU A 343 5.71 -21.23 -11.15
CA LEU A 343 5.71 -19.78 -11.42
C LEU A 343 4.84 -19.00 -10.41
N LEU A 344 3.67 -19.55 -10.06
CA LEU A 344 2.67 -18.89 -9.21
C LEU A 344 2.64 -19.44 -7.77
N ALA A 345 3.49 -20.44 -7.46
CA ALA A 345 3.48 -21.12 -6.17
C ALA A 345 3.88 -20.22 -5.00
N GLU A 346 4.73 -19.22 -5.24
CA GLU A 346 5.27 -18.34 -4.20
C GLU A 346 4.93 -16.84 -4.47
N PRO A 347 3.67 -16.41 -4.29
CA PRO A 347 3.23 -15.06 -4.66
C PRO A 347 3.82 -13.94 -3.78
N ASN A 348 4.30 -14.26 -2.58
CA ASN A 348 4.79 -13.29 -1.59
C ASN A 348 6.32 -13.12 -1.60
N LEU A 349 7.01 -13.57 -2.65
CA LEU A 349 8.46 -13.36 -2.78
C LEU A 349 8.82 -11.93 -3.17
N ALA A 350 7.92 -11.21 -3.84
CA ALA A 350 8.17 -9.83 -4.22
C ALA A 350 8.20 -8.91 -2.99
N THR A 351 9.27 -8.14 -2.88
CA THR A 351 9.41 -7.13 -1.83
C THR A 351 8.43 -5.98 -2.08
N GLU A 352 7.89 -5.41 -1.01
CA GLU A 352 7.07 -4.20 -1.10
C GLU A 352 7.85 -3.03 -1.71
N SER A 353 7.14 -2.14 -2.41
CA SER A 353 7.74 -0.94 -3.00
C SER A 353 8.37 -0.08 -1.91
N ARG A 354 9.69 0.18 -2.02
CA ARG A 354 10.44 1.02 -1.06
C ARG A 354 9.84 2.41 -0.94
N ALA A 355 9.34 2.98 -2.04
CA ALA A 355 8.71 4.29 -2.06
C ALA A 355 7.43 4.33 -1.21
N TRP A 356 6.62 3.27 -1.25
CA TRP A 356 5.41 3.16 -0.43
C TRP A 356 5.76 2.99 1.05
N LEU A 357 6.73 2.13 1.37
CA LEU A 357 7.19 1.91 2.74
C LEU A 357 7.67 3.20 3.41
N ILE A 358 8.48 4.00 2.72
CA ILE A 358 8.99 5.28 3.23
C ILE A 358 7.82 6.25 3.51
N ARG A 359 6.87 6.37 2.57
CA ARG A 359 5.69 7.24 2.74
C ARG A 359 4.80 6.78 3.89
N SER A 360 4.56 5.48 4.00
CA SER A 360 3.74 4.87 5.05
C SER A 360 4.37 5.08 6.44
N ARG A 361 5.68 4.80 6.56
CA ARG A 361 6.44 5.06 7.79
C ARG A 361 6.44 6.54 8.17
N ARG A 362 6.66 7.45 7.20
CA ARG A 362 6.60 8.89 7.44
C ARG A 362 5.22 9.35 7.90
N ARG A 363 4.15 8.81 7.31
CA ARG A 363 2.78 9.13 7.74
C ARG A 363 2.52 8.64 9.17
N LEU A 364 2.97 7.43 9.49
CA LEU A 364 2.83 6.86 10.82
C LEU A 364 3.63 7.68 11.86
N THR A 365 4.87 8.07 11.55
CA THR A 365 5.70 8.87 12.48
C THR A 365 5.13 10.27 12.69
N VAL A 366 4.59 10.92 11.65
CA VAL A 366 3.90 12.21 11.79
C VAL A 366 2.63 12.05 12.63
N PHE A 367 1.84 10.99 12.40
CA PHE A 367 0.64 10.72 13.18
C PHE A 367 0.96 10.43 14.65
N SER A 368 2.00 9.63 14.93
CA SER A 368 2.42 9.35 16.30
C SER A 368 3.02 10.58 16.99
N ALA A 369 3.78 11.41 16.26
CA ALA A 369 4.34 12.64 16.82
C ALA A 369 3.25 13.67 17.15
N THR A 370 2.31 13.89 16.24
CA THR A 370 1.17 14.78 16.47
C THR A 370 0.27 14.27 17.59
N GLY A 371 -0.01 12.97 17.64
CA GLY A 371 -0.72 12.32 18.74
C GLY A 371 0.01 12.50 20.08
N GLY A 372 1.34 12.36 20.10
CA GLY A 372 2.16 12.56 21.30
C GLY A 372 2.11 14.01 21.81
N VAL A 373 2.21 15.00 20.93
CA VAL A 373 2.08 16.42 21.29
C VAL A 373 0.67 16.72 21.81
N ALA A 374 -0.38 16.22 21.16
CA ALA A 374 -1.75 16.40 21.62
C ALA A 374 -1.99 15.77 23.00
N ALA A 375 -1.45 14.57 23.25
CA ALA A 375 -1.52 13.92 24.55
C ALA A 375 -0.79 14.72 25.64
N LEU A 376 0.41 15.24 25.35
CA LEU A 376 1.15 16.09 26.28
C LEU A 376 0.40 17.38 26.62
N LEU A 377 -0.22 18.03 25.62
CA LEU A 377 -1.06 19.22 25.84
C LEU A 377 -2.29 18.92 26.70
N LEU A 378 -2.92 17.76 26.49
CA LEU A 378 -4.05 17.33 27.32
C LEU A 378 -3.62 17.06 28.77
N ILE A 379 -2.48 16.39 28.98
CA ILE A 379 -1.95 16.11 30.32
C ILE A 379 -1.57 17.41 31.04
N THR A 380 -0.88 18.33 30.35
CA THR A 380 -0.49 19.62 30.93
C THR A 380 -1.68 20.52 31.21
N GLY A 381 -2.65 20.58 30.30
CA GLY A 381 -3.92 21.29 30.51
C GLY A 381 -4.67 20.73 31.73
N TRP A 382 -4.83 19.40 31.78
CA TRP A 382 -5.49 18.72 32.90
C TRP A 382 -4.77 18.98 34.23
N HIS A 383 -3.44 18.89 34.26
CA HIS A 383 -2.64 19.17 35.45
C HIS A 383 -2.76 20.64 35.90
N HIS A 384 -2.76 21.59 34.97
CA HIS A 384 -2.94 23.01 35.27
C HIS A 384 -4.29 23.28 35.95
N TYR A 385 -5.38 22.77 35.38
CA TYR A 385 -6.72 22.91 35.94
C TYR A 385 -6.90 22.16 37.26
N TYR A 386 -6.29 20.97 37.39
CA TYR A 386 -6.25 20.22 38.65
C TYR A 386 -5.59 21.06 39.76
N ASN A 387 -4.41 21.61 39.49
CA ASN A 387 -3.68 22.40 40.49
C ASN A 387 -4.45 23.67 40.87
N GLY A 388 -5.04 24.39 39.91
CA GLY A 388 -5.90 25.55 40.20
C GLY A 388 -7.07 25.18 41.11
N ASN A 389 -7.79 24.12 40.78
CA ASN A 389 -8.91 23.63 41.58
C ASN A 389 -8.49 23.15 42.98
N TYR A 390 -7.32 22.50 43.09
CA TYR A 390 -6.74 22.05 44.36
C TYR A 390 -6.36 23.23 45.27
N GLN A 391 -5.72 24.26 44.73
CA GLN A 391 -5.37 25.47 45.48
C GLN A 391 -6.61 26.22 45.98
N SER A 392 -7.64 26.36 45.15
CA SER A 392 -8.93 26.93 45.60
C SER A 392 -9.53 26.11 46.74
N GLY A 393 -9.45 24.77 46.69
CA GLY A 393 -9.91 23.90 47.77
C GLY A 393 -9.13 24.07 49.07
N ILE A 394 -7.80 24.20 49.00
CA ILE A 394 -6.96 24.52 50.16
C ILE A 394 -7.35 25.88 50.74
N THR A 395 -7.58 26.89 49.90
CA THR A 395 -8.03 28.21 50.36
C THR A 395 -9.35 28.11 51.11
N VAL A 396 -10.35 27.40 50.58
CA VAL A 396 -11.62 27.20 51.29
C VAL A 396 -11.40 26.49 52.62
N LEU A 397 -10.59 25.44 52.66
CA LEU A 397 -10.30 24.71 53.91
C LEU A 397 -9.59 25.59 54.93
N LYS A 398 -8.63 26.41 54.49
CA LYS A 398 -7.92 27.37 55.34
C LYS A 398 -8.89 28.37 55.95
N GLN A 399 -9.81 28.90 55.15
CA GLN A 399 -10.81 29.86 55.61
C GLN A 399 -11.87 29.22 56.52
N ALA A 400 -12.27 27.98 56.26
CA ALA A 400 -13.16 27.24 57.14
C ALA A 400 -12.52 26.97 58.52
N LYS A 401 -11.20 26.68 58.56
CA LYS A 401 -10.46 26.59 59.82
C LYS A 401 -10.38 27.93 60.54
N ALA A 402 -10.03 29.00 59.82
CA ALA A 402 -10.00 30.35 60.38
C ALA A 402 -11.36 30.75 60.98
N PHE A 403 -12.47 30.38 60.34
CA PHE A 403 -13.81 30.58 60.89
C PHE A 403 -14.05 29.84 62.22
N MET A 404 -13.60 28.58 62.34
CA MET A 404 -13.74 27.79 63.57
C MET A 404 -12.88 28.32 64.73
N ASP A 405 -11.75 28.97 64.41
CA ASP A 405 -10.82 29.51 65.41
C ASP A 405 -11.23 30.90 65.93
N VAL A 406 -12.23 31.55 65.32
CA VAL A 406 -12.73 32.87 65.78
C VAL A 406 -13.58 32.69 67.03
N PRO A 407 -13.20 33.29 68.18
CA PRO A 407 -13.99 33.21 69.40
C PRO A 407 -15.34 33.93 69.22
N PRO A 408 -16.41 33.50 69.93
CA PRO A 408 -17.68 34.19 69.88
C PRO A 408 -17.52 35.65 70.34
N PRO A 409 -18.13 36.62 69.63
CA PRO A 409 -18.01 38.03 69.98
C PRO A 409 -18.54 38.28 71.40
N GLN A 410 -17.76 39.00 72.20
CA GLN A 410 -18.12 39.39 73.56
C GLN A 410 -18.47 40.88 73.59
N GLY A 411 -19.63 41.23 74.15
CA GLY A 411 -20.14 42.61 74.24
C GLY A 411 -21.36 42.89 73.36
N GLU A 412 -21.98 44.05 73.56
CA GLU A 412 -23.05 44.54 72.69
C GLU A 412 -22.45 45.10 71.40
N ASP A 413 -22.97 44.67 70.25
CA ASP A 413 -22.54 45.13 68.93
C ASP A 413 -23.67 45.95 68.29
N ASP A 414 -23.48 47.27 68.24
CA ASP A 414 -24.43 48.22 67.67
C ASP A 414 -24.20 48.43 66.15
N PHE A 415 -23.02 48.10 65.62
CA PHE A 415 -22.63 48.44 64.24
C PHE A 415 -22.25 47.22 63.38
N GLY A 416 -22.31 46.01 63.95
CA GLY A 416 -21.94 44.77 63.25
C GLY A 416 -20.43 44.54 63.14
N ASN A 417 -19.60 45.42 63.71
CA ASN A 417 -18.15 45.38 63.57
C ASN A 417 -17.54 44.15 64.26
N LEU A 418 -18.16 43.70 65.36
CA LEU A 418 -17.69 42.54 66.11
C LEU A 418 -18.02 41.22 65.38
N GLN A 419 -18.95 41.24 64.41
CA GLN A 419 -19.27 40.08 63.56
C GLN A 419 -18.34 39.96 62.34
N LEU A 420 -17.64 41.02 61.94
CA LEU A 420 -16.79 41.02 60.74
C LEU A 420 -15.65 39.97 60.77
N PRO A 421 -14.92 39.76 61.89
CA PRO A 421 -13.91 38.71 61.97
C PRO A 421 -14.46 37.31 61.74
N LEU A 422 -15.73 37.06 62.06
CA LEU A 422 -16.42 35.81 61.81
C LEU A 422 -16.91 35.69 60.35
N LEU A 423 -17.36 36.80 59.75
CA LEU A 423 -17.91 36.84 58.39
C LEU A 423 -16.84 36.84 57.30
N ASN A 424 -15.69 37.49 57.53
CA ASN A 424 -14.63 37.66 56.53
C ASN A 424 -14.06 36.32 56.02
N PRO A 425 -13.74 35.31 56.87
CA PRO A 425 -13.28 34.02 56.39
C PRO A 425 -14.30 33.32 55.50
N VAL A 426 -15.58 33.36 55.86
CA VAL A 426 -16.65 32.71 55.08
C VAL A 426 -16.85 33.44 53.75
N ARG A 427 -16.79 34.78 53.73
CA ARG A 427 -16.79 35.57 52.50
C ARG A 427 -15.63 35.19 51.58
N ASP A 428 -14.41 35.18 52.11
CA ASP A 428 -13.22 34.88 51.31
C ASP A 428 -13.24 33.42 50.80
N ALA A 429 -13.88 32.50 51.54
CA ALA A 429 -14.15 31.15 51.09
C ALA A 429 -15.15 31.10 49.91
N THR A 430 -16.18 31.95 49.88
CA THR A 430 -17.10 32.02 48.73
C THR A 430 -16.38 32.48 47.46
N LEU A 431 -15.43 33.41 47.59
CA LEU A 431 -14.68 33.96 46.47
C LEU A 431 -13.57 33.03 45.94
N ALA A 432 -13.16 32.01 46.71
CA ALA A 432 -12.04 31.13 46.35
C ALA A 432 -12.25 30.33 45.04
N TYR A 433 -13.50 30.04 44.68
CA TYR A 433 -13.87 29.39 43.43
C TYR A 433 -14.42 30.35 42.36
N GLY A 434 -14.44 31.66 42.66
CA GLY A 434 -15.10 32.69 41.86
C GLY A 434 -16.62 32.51 41.80
N ASP A 435 -17.25 33.10 40.78
CA ASP A 435 -18.67 32.87 40.52
C ASP A 435 -18.90 31.43 40.05
N TRP A 436 -19.41 30.59 40.94
CA TRP A 436 -19.63 29.18 40.67
C TRP A 436 -20.92 28.91 39.87
N GLY A 437 -21.84 29.90 39.80
CA GLY A 437 -23.13 29.78 39.12
C GLY A 437 -23.02 29.80 37.60
N ASP A 438 -22.12 30.64 37.06
CA ASP A 438 -22.01 30.91 35.62
C ASP A 438 -21.06 29.99 34.85
N ARG A 439 -20.31 29.11 35.53
CA ARG A 439 -19.35 28.21 34.86
C ARG A 439 -20.01 27.00 34.22
N SER A 440 -19.57 26.57 33.04
CA SER A 440 -20.07 25.37 32.33
C SER A 440 -19.79 24.03 33.05
N ARG A 441 -20.54 22.96 32.72
CA ARG A 441 -20.32 21.58 33.23
C ARG A 441 -18.94 21.00 32.87
N LEU A 442 -18.36 21.49 31.78
CA LEU A 442 -17.02 21.10 31.31
C LEU A 442 -15.96 22.15 31.68
N ALA A 443 -16.27 23.10 32.57
CA ALA A 443 -15.30 24.07 33.05
C ALA A 443 -14.08 23.34 33.65
N ASP A 444 -12.90 23.88 33.38
CA ASP A 444 -11.63 23.37 33.86
C ASP A 444 -11.44 21.86 33.53
N MET A 445 -11.85 21.47 32.31
CA MET A 445 -11.82 20.08 31.82
C MET A 445 -12.62 19.10 32.69
N GLY A 446 -13.66 19.58 33.36
CA GLY A 446 -14.53 18.77 34.24
C GLY A 446 -13.98 18.58 35.65
N LEU A 447 -12.88 19.24 36.02
CA LEU A 447 -12.27 19.15 37.36
C LEU A 447 -12.82 20.16 38.37
N TYR A 448 -13.53 21.18 37.91
CA TYR A 448 -14.03 22.27 38.76
C TYR A 448 -14.96 21.79 39.88
N GLN A 449 -14.57 22.01 41.14
CA GLN A 449 -15.32 21.60 42.34
C GLN A 449 -16.17 22.73 42.95
N GLY A 450 -16.05 23.97 42.46
CA GLY A 450 -16.77 25.11 43.01
C GLY A 450 -18.30 24.93 43.03
N ARG A 451 -18.87 24.17 42.09
CA ARG A 451 -20.31 23.83 42.11
C ARG A 451 -20.74 22.94 43.26
N ARG A 452 -19.83 22.13 43.81
CA ARG A 452 -20.12 21.27 44.96
C ARG A 452 -19.93 22.01 46.27
N ILE A 453 -18.96 22.90 46.36
CA ILE A 453 -18.57 23.57 47.61
C ILE A 453 -19.25 24.95 47.75
N GLY A 454 -19.33 25.70 46.66
CA GLY A 454 -19.88 27.06 46.59
C GLY A 454 -21.25 27.23 47.24
N PRO A 455 -22.27 26.40 46.92
CA PRO A 455 -23.59 26.52 47.52
C PRO A 455 -23.59 26.45 49.05
N TYR A 456 -22.76 25.56 49.64
CA TYR A 456 -22.69 25.40 51.09
C TYR A 456 -22.04 26.59 51.78
N VAL A 457 -20.94 27.10 51.22
CA VAL A 457 -20.22 28.25 51.78
C VAL A 457 -21.06 29.51 51.64
N GLU A 458 -21.70 29.71 50.49
CA GLU A 458 -22.59 30.85 50.24
C GLU A 458 -23.82 30.82 51.15
N GLN A 459 -24.48 29.68 51.28
CA GLN A 459 -25.61 29.54 52.20
C GLN A 459 -25.21 29.83 53.65
N THR A 460 -24.03 29.36 54.08
CA THR A 460 -23.49 29.63 55.42
C THR A 460 -23.23 31.13 55.62
N TYR A 461 -22.65 31.79 54.62
CA TYR A 461 -22.41 33.23 54.65
C TYR A 461 -23.71 34.03 54.79
N LEU A 462 -24.72 33.69 53.98
CA LEU A 462 -26.04 34.34 54.02
C LEU A 462 -26.74 34.11 55.37
N GLN A 463 -26.66 32.91 55.93
CA GLN A 463 -27.22 32.61 57.25
C GLN A 463 -26.54 33.42 58.37
N LEU A 464 -25.21 33.58 58.32
CA LEU A 464 -24.51 34.40 59.31
C LEU A 464 -24.86 35.88 59.19
N LEU A 465 -25.06 36.38 57.96
CA LEU A 465 -25.55 37.74 57.73
C LEU A 465 -26.95 37.92 58.33
N GLU A 466 -27.86 36.98 58.09
CA GLU A 466 -29.25 37.07 58.58
C GLU A 466 -29.37 36.89 60.09
N GLN A 467 -28.65 35.92 60.68
CA GLN A 467 -28.82 35.55 62.09
C GLN A 467 -27.95 36.36 63.06
N ARG A 468 -26.86 36.96 62.59
CA ARG A 468 -25.90 37.66 63.47
C ARG A 468 -25.66 39.10 63.07
N TYR A 469 -25.41 39.36 61.79
CA TYR A 469 -25.09 40.71 61.32
C TYR A 469 -26.30 41.63 61.26
N LEU A 470 -27.44 41.13 60.75
CA LEU A 470 -28.66 41.91 60.65
C LEU A 470 -29.22 42.29 62.03
N PRO A 471 -29.28 41.38 63.04
CA PRO A 471 -29.73 41.75 64.37
C PRO A 471 -28.81 42.75 65.10
N SER A 472 -27.49 42.67 64.91
CA SER A 472 -26.56 43.64 65.51
C SER A 472 -26.74 45.04 64.92
N LEU A 473 -26.87 45.12 63.59
CA LEU A 473 -27.23 46.39 62.93
C LEU A 473 -28.59 46.90 63.40
N PHE A 474 -29.58 46.03 63.56
CA PHE A 474 -30.90 46.42 64.03
C PHE A 474 -30.87 46.95 65.47
N ASN A 475 -30.08 46.33 66.36
CA ASN A 475 -29.88 46.81 67.73
C ASN A 475 -29.33 48.24 67.77
N GLY A 476 -28.30 48.54 66.98
CA GLY A 476 -27.77 49.90 66.88
C GLY A 476 -28.77 50.89 66.32
N LEU A 477 -29.57 50.49 65.32
CA LEU A 477 -30.65 51.32 64.80
C LEU A 477 -31.72 51.58 65.85
N VAL A 478 -32.11 50.60 66.66
CA VAL A 478 -33.07 50.77 67.76
C VAL A 478 -32.52 51.73 68.81
N LYS A 479 -31.24 51.62 69.15
CA LYS A 479 -30.56 52.52 70.07
C LYS A 479 -30.50 53.95 69.53
N ALA A 480 -30.17 54.13 68.25
CA ALA A 480 -30.18 55.43 67.58
C ALA A 480 -31.60 56.03 67.51
N MET A 481 -32.61 55.21 67.24
CA MET A 481 -34.02 55.61 67.22
C MET A 481 -34.51 56.08 68.60
N ASN A 482 -34.07 55.41 69.66
CA ASN A 482 -34.43 55.76 71.05
C ASN A 482 -33.68 57.00 71.55
N ALA A 483 -32.48 57.27 71.04
CA ALA A 483 -31.69 58.46 71.38
C ALA A 483 -32.14 59.73 70.61
N ALA A 484 -32.79 59.56 69.45
CA ALA A 484 -33.22 60.68 68.60
C ALA A 484 -34.42 61.46 69.21
N PRO A 485 -34.43 62.80 69.14
CA PRO A 485 -35.54 63.62 69.65
C PRO A 485 -36.88 63.27 69.01
N PRO A 486 -38.01 63.37 69.73
CA PRO A 486 -39.34 63.20 69.15
C PRO A 486 -39.55 64.23 68.02
N GLU A 487 -40.18 63.79 66.92
CA GLU A 487 -40.47 64.61 65.72
C GLU A 487 -39.24 65.17 64.96
N SER A 488 -38.05 64.61 65.15
CA SER A 488 -36.84 65.01 64.42
C SER A 488 -36.68 64.34 63.05
N GLU A 489 -36.03 65.03 62.11
CA GLU A 489 -35.60 64.44 60.82
C GLU A 489 -34.65 63.25 61.02
N GLU A 490 -33.81 63.28 62.06
CA GLU A 490 -32.89 62.19 62.42
C GLU A 490 -33.65 60.89 62.73
N LYS A 491 -34.76 60.99 63.49
CA LYS A 491 -35.61 59.84 63.79
C LYS A 491 -36.30 59.28 62.55
N LEU A 492 -36.74 60.15 61.63
CA LEU A 492 -37.28 59.73 60.33
C LEU A 492 -36.22 59.05 59.45
N ALA A 493 -34.96 59.51 59.48
CA ALA A 493 -33.88 58.89 58.73
C ALA A 493 -33.59 57.46 59.22
N VAL A 494 -33.53 57.23 60.53
CA VAL A 494 -33.33 55.90 61.12
C VAL A 494 -34.50 54.95 60.77
N LEU A 495 -35.75 55.43 60.85
CA LEU A 495 -36.93 54.66 60.46
C LEU A 495 -36.94 54.27 58.97
N ARG A 496 -36.44 55.14 58.09
CA ARG A 496 -36.29 54.81 56.66
C ARG A 496 -35.29 53.67 56.46
N VAL A 497 -34.16 53.69 57.18
CA VAL A 497 -33.14 52.62 57.11
C VAL A 497 -33.70 51.30 57.64
N MET A 498 -34.40 51.30 58.78
CA MET A 498 -35.07 50.11 59.30
C MET A 498 -36.07 49.54 58.30
N ARG A 499 -36.91 50.38 57.70
CA ARG A 499 -37.87 49.96 56.67
C ARG A 499 -37.19 49.38 55.43
N MET A 500 -36.04 49.93 55.01
CA MET A 500 -35.26 49.40 53.87
C MET A 500 -34.60 48.04 54.15
N LEU A 501 -34.32 47.74 55.43
CA LEU A 501 -33.79 46.43 55.83
C LEU A 501 -34.87 45.35 55.84
N GLU A 502 -36.12 45.71 56.20
CA GLU A 502 -37.26 44.78 56.24
C GLU A 502 -37.94 44.62 54.86
N ASP A 503 -38.11 45.72 54.13
CA ASP A 503 -38.84 45.75 52.85
C ASP A 503 -37.96 46.27 51.69
N LYS A 504 -37.77 45.39 50.70
CA LYS A 504 -37.01 45.68 49.48
C LYS A 504 -37.72 46.64 48.52
N SER A 505 -39.04 46.86 48.67
CA SER A 505 -39.84 47.66 47.73
C SER A 505 -39.43 49.15 47.68
N GLY A 506 -38.87 49.67 48.78
CA GLY A 506 -38.40 51.06 48.90
C GLY A 506 -36.93 51.29 48.54
N ARG A 507 -36.20 50.26 48.09
CA ARG A 507 -34.76 50.33 47.81
C ARG A 507 -34.49 50.66 46.34
N ASN A 508 -33.67 51.69 46.10
CA ASN A 508 -33.12 51.93 44.76
C ASN A 508 -31.98 50.94 44.47
N ASN A 509 -32.26 49.91 43.68
CA ASN A 509 -31.28 48.85 43.38
C ASN A 509 -30.09 49.34 42.54
N GLU A 510 -30.24 50.39 41.73
CA GLU A 510 -29.10 50.94 40.96
C GLU A 510 -28.14 51.70 41.86
N GLY A 511 -28.65 52.42 42.86
CA GLY A 511 -27.83 53.15 43.83
C GLY A 511 -27.07 52.26 44.83
N VAL A 512 -27.43 50.97 44.95
CA VAL A 512 -26.72 49.99 45.80
C VAL A 512 -25.78 49.09 44.99
N LYS A 513 -25.84 49.14 43.65
CA LYS A 513 -24.91 48.42 42.77
C LYS A 513 -23.65 49.23 42.43
N GLN A 514 -23.70 50.55 42.60
CA GLN A 514 -22.52 51.43 42.64
C GLN A 514 -21.78 51.26 43.96
#